data_AF-A0A3N5H8B3-F1
#
_entry.id   AF-A0A3N5H8B3-F1
#
_cell.length_a   1.000
_cell.length_b   1.000
_cell.length_c   1.000
_cell.angle_alpha   90.00
_cell.angle_beta   90.00
_cell.angle_gamma   90.00
#
_symmetry.space_group_name_H-M   'P 1'
#
loop_
_entity.id
_entity.type
_entity.pdbx_description
1 polymer ?
#
loop_
_entity_poly.entity_id
_entity_poly.type
_entity_poly.pdbx_seq_one_letter_code
_entity_poly.pdbx_strand_id
1 'polypeptide(L)'
;MTLTAMLAQAQGGRLFAQVADAIGLDEATTRAAMMEICPAIISELKAAAEGDDSLLETLARHLAEGNEGSVLDDPGVLTGAESIKDGNAILAAIYGSKAGAMEDVKTLVGGVPAAKLSKLAAVSATAAVSALMQSHAITPLAGVQRAAGTGGGIL
;
A
#
# COMPACT_ATOMS: atom_id res chain seq x y z
N MET A 1 9.68 13.23 -3.89
CA MET A 1 10.08 11.86 -3.54
C MET A 1 9.32 10.90 -4.44
N THR A 2 9.94 9.85 -4.95
CA THR A 2 9.22 8.78 -5.66
C THR A 2 8.58 7.82 -4.66
N LEU A 3 7.51 7.12 -5.05
CA LEU A 3 6.84 6.12 -4.23
C LEU A 3 7.81 5.04 -3.75
N THR A 4 8.66 4.53 -4.64
CA THR A 4 9.71 3.56 -4.30
C THR A 4 10.69 4.07 -3.25
N ALA A 5 11.04 5.36 -3.26
CA ALA A 5 11.86 5.97 -2.22
C ALA A 5 11.09 6.08 -0.89
N MET A 6 9.78 6.37 -0.92
CA MET A 6 8.93 6.37 0.28
C MET A 6 8.83 4.97 0.90
N LEU A 7 8.56 3.93 0.11
CA LEU A 7 8.56 2.54 0.58
C LEU A 7 9.92 2.12 1.13
N ALA A 8 11.01 2.52 0.46
CA ALA A 8 12.35 2.21 0.92
C ALA A 8 12.78 2.97 2.19
N GLN A 9 12.18 4.13 2.45
CA GLN A 9 12.43 4.92 3.64
C GLN A 9 11.40 4.61 4.76
N ALA A 10 10.28 3.96 4.43
CA ALA A 10 9.26 3.56 5.38
C ALA A 10 9.89 2.74 6.53
N GLN A 11 9.57 3.13 7.76
CA GLN A 11 10.11 2.53 8.98
C GLN A 11 11.65 2.50 9.03
N GLY A 12 12.30 3.48 8.40
CA GLY A 12 13.76 3.54 8.33
C GLY A 12 14.38 2.42 7.49
N GLY A 13 13.65 1.88 6.52
CA GLY A 13 14.09 0.80 5.62
C GLY A 13 13.81 -0.61 6.12
N ARG A 14 13.06 -0.76 7.23
CA ARG A 14 12.72 -2.07 7.82
C ARG A 14 11.40 -2.66 7.32
N LEU A 15 10.64 -1.90 6.52
CA LEU A 15 9.37 -2.36 5.96
C LEU A 15 9.55 -3.71 5.23
N PHE A 16 10.52 -3.80 4.32
CA PHE A 16 10.76 -5.00 3.53
C PHE A 16 11.15 -6.20 4.37
N ALA A 17 12.00 -6.00 5.39
CA ALA A 17 12.45 -7.04 6.31
C ALA A 17 11.26 -7.65 7.07
N GLN A 18 10.34 -6.82 7.54
CA GLN A 18 9.19 -7.25 8.33
C GLN A 18 8.10 -7.90 7.48
N VAL A 19 7.87 -7.39 6.26
CA VAL A 19 6.99 -8.04 5.29
C VAL A 19 7.55 -9.41 4.88
N ALA A 20 8.86 -9.50 4.67
CA ALA A 20 9.53 -10.74 4.35
C ALA A 20 9.37 -11.77 5.47
N ASP A 21 9.58 -11.37 6.73
CA ASP A 21 9.38 -12.23 7.91
C ASP A 21 7.93 -12.72 8.02
N ALA A 22 6.95 -11.83 7.92
CA ALA A 22 5.53 -12.17 8.04
C ALA A 22 5.03 -13.13 6.94
N ILE A 23 5.59 -13.05 5.72
CA ILE A 23 5.22 -13.91 4.59
C ILE A 23 6.11 -15.16 4.53
N GLY A 24 7.25 -15.17 5.25
CA GLY A 24 8.28 -16.20 5.19
C GLY A 24 9.02 -16.21 3.85
N LEU A 25 9.31 -15.04 3.29
CA LEU A 25 10.13 -14.83 2.10
C LEU A 25 11.49 -14.21 2.47
N ASP A 26 12.41 -14.19 1.51
CA ASP A 26 13.66 -13.48 1.66
C ASP A 26 13.46 -11.96 1.49
N GLU A 27 14.20 -11.15 2.26
CA GLU A 27 14.11 -9.68 2.20
C GLU A 27 14.44 -9.16 0.80
N ALA A 28 15.50 -9.65 0.17
CA ALA A 28 15.91 -9.18 -1.15
C ALA A 28 14.87 -9.51 -2.22
N THR A 29 14.27 -10.71 -2.13
CA THR A 29 13.16 -11.12 -3.01
C THR A 29 11.94 -10.24 -2.79
N THR A 30 11.57 -10.00 -1.53
CA THR A 30 10.41 -9.16 -1.15
C THR A 30 10.59 -7.72 -1.61
N ARG A 31 11.79 -7.18 -1.41
CA ARG A 31 12.15 -5.83 -1.83
C ARG A 31 12.07 -5.68 -3.34
N ALA A 32 12.72 -6.59 -4.08
CA ALA A 32 12.68 -6.57 -5.55
C ALA A 32 11.25 -6.66 -6.07
N ALA A 33 10.49 -7.62 -5.56
CA ALA A 33 9.08 -7.80 -5.88
C ALA A 33 8.26 -6.54 -5.62
N MET A 34 8.34 -5.93 -4.42
CA MET A 34 7.61 -4.71 -4.11
C MET A 34 8.03 -3.54 -5.02
N MET A 35 9.32 -3.43 -5.36
CA MET A 35 9.82 -2.38 -6.25
C MET A 35 9.33 -2.52 -7.69
N GLU A 36 8.95 -3.72 -8.13
CA GLU A 36 8.36 -3.97 -9.46
C GLU A 36 6.83 -3.95 -9.43
N ILE A 37 6.22 -4.59 -8.44
CA ILE A 37 4.77 -4.70 -8.28
C ILE A 37 4.14 -3.33 -7.99
N CYS A 38 4.71 -2.53 -7.08
CA CYS A 38 4.12 -1.25 -6.69
C CYS A 38 3.91 -0.29 -7.89
N PRO A 39 4.92 -0.02 -8.75
CA PRO A 39 4.71 0.85 -9.91
C PRO A 39 3.79 0.23 -10.96
N ALA A 40 3.80 -1.10 -11.14
CA ALA A 40 2.87 -1.77 -12.06
C ALA A 40 1.41 -1.59 -11.63
N ILE A 41 1.12 -1.80 -10.33
CA ILE A 41 -0.22 -1.59 -9.75
C ILE A 41 -0.67 -0.14 -9.92
N ILE A 42 0.21 0.84 -9.71
CA ILE A 42 -0.16 2.26 -9.87
C ILE A 42 -0.45 2.59 -11.33
N SER A 43 0.31 2.02 -12.27
CA SER A 43 0.06 2.20 -13.69
C SER A 43 -1.31 1.64 -14.08
N GLU A 44 -1.63 0.43 -13.63
CA GLU A 44 -2.93 -0.20 -13.87
C GLU A 44 -4.06 0.54 -13.15
N LEU A 45 -3.85 1.00 -11.91
CA LEU A 45 -4.82 1.82 -11.19
C LEU A 45 -5.14 3.10 -11.95
N LYS A 46 -4.12 3.75 -12.52
CA LYS A 46 -4.31 4.96 -13.31
C LYS A 46 -5.12 4.65 -14.58
N ALA A 47 -4.78 3.57 -15.29
CA ALA A 47 -5.53 3.13 -16.47
C ALA A 47 -7.00 2.76 -16.13
N ALA A 48 -7.22 2.08 -15.00
CA ALA A 48 -8.55 1.73 -14.51
C ALA A 48 -9.34 2.98 -14.10
N ALA A 49 -8.69 3.95 -13.43
CA ALA A 49 -9.30 5.22 -13.04
C ALA A 49 -9.65 6.12 -14.23
N GLU A 50 -8.91 6.04 -15.35
CA GLU A 50 -9.29 6.71 -16.60
C GLU A 50 -10.62 6.18 -17.16
N GLY A 51 -10.97 4.92 -16.87
CA GLY A 51 -12.26 4.32 -17.21
C GLY A 51 -13.34 4.50 -16.14
N ASP A 52 -12.95 4.67 -14.87
CA ASP A 52 -13.85 4.73 -13.71
C ASP A 52 -13.35 5.76 -12.68
N ASP A 53 -13.87 6.99 -12.76
CA ASP A 53 -13.43 8.12 -11.92
C ASP A 53 -13.72 7.89 -10.43
N SER A 54 -14.78 7.12 -10.12
CA SER A 54 -15.17 6.76 -8.74
C SER A 54 -14.36 5.61 -8.15
N LEU A 55 -13.54 4.91 -8.93
CA LEU A 55 -12.68 3.82 -8.45
C LEU A 55 -11.73 4.32 -7.37
N LEU A 56 -11.02 5.42 -7.64
CA LEU A 56 -10.07 6.01 -6.69
C LEU A 56 -10.77 6.45 -5.39
N GLU A 57 -11.95 7.08 -5.49
CA GLU A 57 -12.73 7.47 -4.32
C GLU A 57 -13.21 6.25 -3.50
N THR A 58 -13.60 5.18 -4.19
CA THR A 58 -14.05 3.94 -3.55
C THR A 58 -12.90 3.24 -2.82
N LEU A 59 -11.75 3.14 -3.46
CA LEU A 59 -10.54 2.58 -2.85
C LEU A 59 -10.05 3.44 -1.69
N ALA A 60 -10.10 4.77 -1.84
CA ALA A 60 -9.74 5.70 -0.78
C ALA A 60 -10.65 5.54 0.45
N ARG A 61 -11.94 5.34 0.23
CA ARG A 61 -12.92 5.13 1.31
C ARG A 61 -12.71 3.78 1.99
N HIS A 62 -12.54 2.70 1.22
CA HIS A 62 -12.22 1.37 1.76
C HIS A 62 -10.97 1.41 2.64
N LEU A 63 -9.90 2.08 2.19
CA LEU A 63 -8.68 2.23 3.00
C LEU A 63 -8.92 3.08 4.25
N ALA A 64 -9.68 4.17 4.14
CA ALA A 64 -9.99 5.02 5.28
C ALA A 64 -10.89 4.32 6.32
N GLU A 65 -11.79 3.43 5.89
CA GLU A 65 -12.68 2.67 6.76
C GLU A 65 -11.96 1.49 7.44
N GLY A 66 -11.04 0.82 6.73
CA GLY A 66 -10.31 -0.34 7.25
C GLY A 66 -9.01 0.00 8.00
N ASN A 67 -8.49 1.21 7.85
CA ASN A 67 -7.16 1.56 8.34
C ASN A 67 -7.12 2.93 9.03
N GLU A 68 -7.26 2.95 10.35
CA GLU A 68 -7.20 4.17 11.19
C GLU A 68 -5.78 4.79 11.33
N GLY A 69 -4.87 4.51 10.40
CA GLY A 69 -3.49 4.97 10.43
C GLY A 69 -2.72 4.56 9.18
N SER A 70 -1.49 5.06 9.02
CA SER A 70 -0.65 4.69 7.90
C SER A 70 -0.20 3.23 8.06
N VAL A 71 -0.72 2.30 7.25
CA VAL A 71 -0.24 0.90 7.18
C VAL A 71 1.28 0.82 6.96
N LEU A 72 1.87 1.88 6.41
CA LEU A 72 3.30 1.98 6.19
C LEU A 72 4.09 2.17 7.49
N ASP A 73 3.44 2.65 8.55
CA ASP A 73 4.02 2.85 9.88
C ASP A 73 3.97 1.57 10.73
N ASP A 74 2.91 0.77 10.58
CA ASP A 74 2.71 -0.47 11.35
C ASP A 74 2.72 -1.74 10.47
N PRO A 75 3.82 -2.53 10.51
CA PRO A 75 4.00 -3.70 9.66
C PRO A 75 3.10 -4.88 10.08
N GLY A 76 2.69 -4.93 11.35
CA GLY A 76 1.75 -5.92 11.86
C GLY A 76 0.34 -5.69 11.29
N VAL A 77 -0.04 -4.43 11.12
CA VAL A 77 -1.28 -4.06 10.42
C VAL A 77 -1.18 -4.40 8.94
N LEU A 78 -0.11 -3.96 8.26
CA LEU A 78 0.06 -4.17 6.81
C LEU A 78 0.02 -5.66 6.41
N THR A 79 0.60 -6.53 7.23
CA THR A 79 0.63 -7.99 7.00
C THR A 79 -0.54 -8.72 7.66
N GLY A 80 -1.43 -7.98 8.33
CA GLY A 80 -2.62 -8.47 8.98
C GLY A 80 -3.67 -8.99 7.99
N ALA A 81 -4.57 -9.82 8.50
CA ALA A 81 -5.62 -10.43 7.68
C ALA A 81 -6.54 -9.39 7.02
N GLU A 82 -6.80 -8.26 7.70
CA GLU A 82 -7.61 -7.15 7.15
C GLU A 82 -6.87 -6.47 6.00
N SER A 83 -5.65 -5.94 6.20
CA SER A 83 -4.90 -5.30 5.12
C SER A 83 -4.62 -6.23 3.93
N ILE A 84 -4.47 -7.55 4.15
CA ILE A 84 -4.41 -8.52 3.05
C ILE A 84 -5.75 -8.62 2.32
N LYS A 85 -6.87 -8.64 3.04
CA LYS A 85 -8.22 -8.69 2.44
C LYS A 85 -8.49 -7.41 1.64
N ASP A 86 -8.17 -6.25 2.19
CA ASP A 86 -8.26 -4.96 1.49
C ASP A 86 -7.36 -4.94 0.25
N GLY A 87 -6.10 -5.36 0.38
CA GLY A 87 -5.18 -5.46 -0.74
C GLY A 87 -5.69 -6.36 -1.86
N ASN A 88 -6.33 -7.48 -1.54
CA ASN A 88 -6.97 -8.34 -2.55
C ASN A 88 -8.18 -7.65 -3.21
N ALA A 89 -8.97 -6.87 -2.46
CA ALA A 89 -10.09 -6.12 -3.02
C ALA A 89 -9.61 -4.99 -3.95
N ILE A 90 -8.56 -4.27 -3.57
CA ILE A 90 -7.88 -3.26 -4.39
C ILE A 90 -7.41 -3.88 -5.70
N LEU A 91 -6.67 -4.99 -5.63
CA LEU A 91 -6.18 -5.70 -6.81
C LEU A 91 -7.32 -6.15 -7.73
N ALA A 92 -8.42 -6.65 -7.15
CA ALA A 92 -9.58 -7.06 -7.92
C ALA A 92 -10.30 -5.87 -8.57
N ALA A 93 -10.33 -4.71 -7.92
CA ALA A 93 -10.95 -3.50 -8.46
C ALA A 93 -10.10 -2.89 -9.59
N ILE A 94 -8.77 -2.90 -9.45
CA ILE A 94 -7.84 -2.37 -10.46
C ILE A 94 -7.77 -3.27 -11.70
N TYR A 95 -7.49 -4.56 -11.50
CA TYR A 95 -7.32 -5.52 -12.60
C TYR A 95 -8.65 -6.13 -13.07
N GLY A 96 -9.79 -5.70 -12.50
CA GLY A 96 -11.11 -6.29 -12.71
C GLY A 96 -11.30 -7.69 -12.10
N SER A 97 -10.23 -8.40 -11.77
CA SER A 97 -10.26 -9.72 -11.14
C SER A 97 -8.96 -10.05 -10.44
N LYS A 98 -9.06 -10.76 -9.30
CA LYS A 98 -7.90 -11.29 -8.57
C LYS A 98 -7.00 -12.14 -9.46
N ALA A 99 -7.57 -12.90 -10.39
CA ALA A 99 -6.81 -13.74 -11.31
C ALA A 99 -5.88 -12.92 -12.23
N GLY A 100 -6.38 -11.82 -12.79
CA GLY A 100 -5.58 -10.92 -13.63
C GLY A 100 -4.43 -10.29 -12.86
N ALA A 101 -4.71 -9.80 -11.65
CA ALA A 101 -3.68 -9.27 -10.76
C ALA A 101 -2.60 -10.31 -10.42
N MET A 102 -2.98 -11.56 -10.15
CA MET A 102 -1.99 -12.62 -9.86
C MET A 102 -1.18 -13.02 -11.08
N GLU A 103 -1.76 -12.96 -12.28
CA GLU A 103 -1.06 -13.26 -13.52
C GLU A 103 0.02 -12.22 -13.79
N ASP A 104 -0.32 -10.93 -13.65
CA ASP A 104 0.62 -9.82 -13.78
C ASP A 104 1.71 -9.85 -12.69
N VAL A 105 1.33 -10.04 -11.43
CA VAL A 105 2.33 -10.14 -10.35
C VAL A 105 3.24 -11.38 -10.52
N LYS A 106 2.74 -12.46 -11.11
CA LYS A 106 3.53 -13.67 -11.40
C LYS A 106 4.50 -13.45 -12.57
N THR A 107 4.17 -12.62 -13.54
CA THR A 107 5.11 -12.28 -14.63
C THR A 107 6.24 -11.38 -14.11
N LEU A 108 5.93 -10.48 -13.18
CA LEU A 108 6.92 -9.63 -12.49
C LEU A 108 7.81 -10.45 -11.55
N VAL A 109 7.22 -11.33 -10.74
CA VAL A 109 7.92 -12.05 -9.67
C VAL A 109 7.86 -13.55 -9.92
N GLY A 110 8.87 -14.04 -10.65
CA GLY A 110 9.04 -15.46 -10.92
C GLY A 110 9.56 -16.25 -9.72
N GLY A 111 9.09 -17.49 -9.54
CA GLY A 111 9.64 -18.44 -8.57
C GLY A 111 9.07 -18.38 -7.15
N VAL A 112 8.10 -17.50 -6.87
CA VAL A 112 7.42 -17.42 -5.57
C VAL A 112 6.16 -18.32 -5.57
N PRO A 113 5.93 -19.14 -4.53
CA PRO A 113 4.73 -19.97 -4.44
C PRO A 113 3.46 -19.12 -4.37
N ALA A 114 2.40 -19.53 -5.07
CA ALA A 114 1.16 -18.77 -5.24
C ALA A 114 0.54 -18.28 -3.92
N ALA A 115 0.62 -19.07 -2.85
CA ALA A 115 0.13 -18.68 -1.52
C ALA A 115 0.89 -17.47 -0.92
N LYS A 116 2.21 -17.40 -1.12
CA LYS A 116 3.03 -16.27 -0.67
C LYS A 116 2.92 -15.10 -1.63
N LEU A 117 2.86 -15.37 -2.93
CA LEU A 117 2.66 -14.37 -3.97
C LEU A 117 1.37 -13.60 -3.72
N SER A 118 0.27 -14.28 -3.39
CA SER A 118 -1.01 -13.62 -3.15
C SER A 118 -0.98 -12.69 -1.92
N LYS A 119 -0.22 -13.05 -0.88
CA LYS A 119 -0.04 -12.18 0.29
C LYS A 119 0.85 -10.99 -0.05
N LEU A 120 1.96 -11.24 -0.75
CA LEU A 120 2.90 -10.22 -1.18
C LEU A 120 2.24 -9.20 -2.11
N ALA A 121 1.45 -9.66 -3.08
CA ALA A 121 0.68 -8.82 -3.99
C ALA A 121 -0.29 -7.92 -3.22
N ALA A 122 -1.07 -8.50 -2.29
CA ALA A 122 -2.03 -7.75 -1.49
C ALA A 122 -1.34 -6.68 -0.63
N VAL A 123 -0.27 -7.05 0.08
CA VAL A 123 0.53 -6.13 0.89
C VAL A 123 1.11 -5.00 0.02
N SER A 124 1.64 -5.34 -1.15
CA SER A 124 2.21 -4.37 -2.09
C SER A 124 1.13 -3.42 -2.63
N ALA A 125 -0.06 -3.92 -2.93
CA ALA A 125 -1.19 -3.11 -3.38
C ALA A 125 -1.62 -2.11 -2.32
N THR A 126 -1.84 -2.57 -1.08
CA THR A 126 -2.21 -1.70 0.03
C THR A 126 -1.13 -0.67 0.31
N ALA A 127 0.14 -1.06 0.30
CA ALA A 127 1.26 -0.15 0.50
C ALA A 127 1.41 0.88 -0.64
N ALA A 128 1.25 0.46 -1.90
CA ALA A 128 1.34 1.34 -3.06
C ALA A 128 0.19 2.34 -3.10
N VAL A 129 -1.05 1.90 -2.90
CA VAL A 129 -2.22 2.80 -2.85
C VAL A 129 -2.14 3.70 -1.63
N SER A 130 -1.74 3.19 -0.46
CA SER A 130 -1.55 4.02 0.73
C SER A 130 -0.46 5.07 0.53
N ALA A 131 0.68 4.71 -0.07
CA ALA A 131 1.74 5.66 -0.38
C ALA A 131 1.31 6.66 -1.46
N LEU A 132 0.50 6.25 -2.44
CA LEU A 132 -0.06 7.11 -3.46
C LEU A 132 -1.05 8.10 -2.84
N MET A 133 -1.99 7.62 -2.02
CA MET A 133 -2.93 8.45 -1.27
C MET A 133 -2.22 9.39 -0.33
N GLN A 134 -1.17 8.94 0.36
CA GLN A 134 -0.32 9.80 1.18
C GLN A 134 0.34 10.86 0.29
N SER A 135 0.87 10.50 -0.88
CA SER A 135 1.50 11.46 -1.80
C SER A 135 0.51 12.47 -2.39
N HIS A 136 -0.73 12.06 -2.69
CA HIS A 136 -1.81 12.93 -3.17
C HIS A 136 -2.43 13.76 -2.04
N ALA A 137 -2.51 13.21 -0.82
CA ALA A 137 -2.88 13.92 0.40
C ALA A 137 -1.78 14.90 0.86
N ILE A 138 -0.53 14.70 0.41
CA ILE A 138 0.56 15.68 0.48
C ILE A 138 0.47 16.63 -0.74
N THR A 139 -0.74 17.07 -1.09
CA THR A 139 -0.93 18.51 -1.23
C THR A 139 -1.38 18.98 0.15
N PRO A 140 -0.52 19.62 0.95
CA PRO A 140 -1.02 20.29 2.13
C PRO A 140 -2.01 21.33 1.63
N LEU A 141 -3.31 21.08 1.82
CA LEU A 141 -4.19 22.18 2.15
C LEU A 141 -3.57 22.78 3.41
N ALA A 142 -2.81 23.86 3.18
CA ALA A 142 -2.31 24.76 4.19
C ALA A 142 -3.42 24.94 5.25
N GLY A 143 -3.19 24.50 6.48
CA GLY A 143 -4.22 24.71 7.49
C GLY A 143 -4.05 24.05 8.85
N VAL A 144 -3.46 22.87 8.98
CA VAL A 144 -3.31 22.26 10.32
C VAL A 144 -1.92 22.55 10.87
N GLN A 145 -1.74 23.81 11.21
CA GLN A 145 -0.80 24.22 12.24
C GLN A 145 -1.22 23.43 13.50
N ARG A 146 -0.42 22.42 13.85
CA ARG A 146 -0.47 21.75 15.16
C ARG A 146 -0.35 22.86 16.22
N ALA A 147 -1.49 23.30 16.75
CA ALA A 147 -1.53 24.03 18.00
C ALA A 147 -1.22 23.04 19.12
N ALA A 148 0.07 22.70 19.23
CA ALA A 148 0.61 22.06 20.41
C ALA A 148 0.69 23.12 21.52
N GLY A 149 -0.18 22.96 22.51
CA GLY A 149 0.08 23.27 23.93
C GLY A 149 0.63 24.64 24.30
N THR A 150 -0.24 25.49 24.84
CA THR A 150 0.02 26.28 26.06
C THR A 150 -1.38 26.57 26.61
N GLY A 151 -1.89 25.85 27.62
CA GLY A 151 -1.42 25.93 29.00
C GLY A 151 -2.08 27.14 29.67
N GLY A 152 -3.04 26.91 30.56
CA GLY A 152 -3.50 27.92 31.52
C GLY A 152 -5.00 28.10 31.60
N GLY A 153 -5.66 27.27 32.40
CA GLY A 153 -6.85 27.74 33.12
C GLY A 153 -6.46 28.74 34.21
N ILE A 154 -7.49 29.19 34.92
CA ILE A 154 -7.56 30.01 36.14
C ILE A 154 -7.88 31.50 35.97
N LEU A 155 -9.01 31.84 36.62
CA LEU A 155 -9.54 33.13 37.10
C LEU A 155 -10.48 33.90 36.15
#